data_AF-A0A8C6I176-F1
#
_entry.id   AF-A0A8C6I176-F1
#
_cell.length_a   1.000
_cell.length_b   1.000
_cell.length_c   1.000
_cell.angle_alpha   90.00
_cell.angle_beta   90.00
_cell.angle_gamma   90.00
#
_symmetry.space_group_name_H-M   'P 1'
#
loop_
_entity.id
_entity.type
_entity.pdbx_description
1 polymer ?
#
loop_
_entity_poly.entity_id
_entity_poly.type
_entity_poly.pdbx_seq_one_letter_code
_entity_poly.pdbx_strand_id
1 'polypeptide(L)'
;MFAKAFRVKSNTAIKGSDRRKLRADVTAAFPALGTDQISELIPGKEDLNVVKLYVHKGDSVTVYASGGNPILFELEKNLYPTVYTLWAYPDILPTFITWPLVLEKLVGGADLMLPGVVVPPTGLPQVQQGDLCAIALVGNRAPVAIGVAAMSTAQMLASGLKGKGVSVLHTYQDHLWRSGDKSSPPAIAPLDPTDSCEEKVHLGLQGNLKSLTLDGEEENGQVPLREASEDTSSRAPSQDSLDGKPLQEQMDDLLLRCFLHALKSRVKKADLPLLTSTLLGSHMFSCCPEGQQLDIKKSSYKKLSKFLQHMQQEQIVQVKELSKGVESIVAVDWRHPRKGSTLEGSEVRKIITDYAKRNRLVDADNRNLVKLDPILCDCILEKNEQHLVTKLPWDCLLTRCLKNLQPAYQVTFPGQEPILKKGKLCPIDITLELKTYNKKLMDLVLLLFFQDS
;
A
#
# COMPACT_ATOMS: atom_id res chain seq x y z
N MET A 1 -9.01 3.48 19.66
CA MET A 1 -8.50 4.40 20.71
C MET A 1 -7.05 4.82 20.48
N PHE A 2 -6.12 3.86 20.29
CA PHE A 2 -4.67 4.13 20.16
C PHE A 2 -4.19 4.33 18.72
N ALA A 3 -5.07 4.80 17.82
CA ALA A 3 -4.73 5.05 16.41
C ALA A 3 -3.79 6.25 16.21
N LYS A 4 -3.64 7.11 17.23
CA LYS A 4 -2.70 8.23 17.25
C LYS A 4 -1.69 8.05 18.38
N ALA A 5 -0.52 8.66 18.23
CA ALA A 5 0.50 8.67 19.27
C ALA A 5 -0.08 9.25 20.58
N PHE A 6 0.21 8.57 21.69
CA PHE A 6 -0.18 8.98 23.04
C PHE A 6 1.05 9.38 23.84
N ARG A 7 0.83 10.18 24.90
CA ARG A 7 1.91 10.63 25.78
C ARG A 7 1.90 9.80 27.06
N VAL A 8 3.06 9.28 27.44
CA VAL A 8 3.25 8.61 28.73
C VAL A 8 3.37 9.66 29.84
N LYS A 9 2.48 9.60 30.84
CA LYS A 9 2.51 10.48 32.01
C LYS A 9 3.46 9.96 33.08
N SER A 10 3.36 8.68 33.40
CA SER A 10 4.15 8.02 34.44
C SER A 10 4.23 6.53 34.19
N ASN A 11 5.36 5.93 34.56
CA ASN A 11 5.54 4.48 34.61
C ASN A 11 5.97 4.11 36.02
N THR A 12 5.20 3.27 36.70
CA THR A 12 5.44 2.90 38.11
C THR A 12 5.26 1.40 38.30
N ALA A 13 6.19 0.75 39.00
CA ALA A 13 6.04 -0.65 39.39
C ALA A 13 4.81 -0.84 40.30
N ILE A 14 4.04 -1.90 40.05
CA ILE A 14 2.84 -2.20 40.84
C ILE A 14 3.22 -2.67 42.25
N LYS A 15 2.47 -2.22 43.26
CA LYS A 15 2.62 -2.71 44.63
C LYS A 15 1.94 -4.08 44.79
N GLY A 16 2.39 -4.89 45.74
CA GLY A 16 1.83 -6.22 46.00
C GLY A 16 0.33 -6.22 46.32
N SER A 17 -0.16 -5.19 47.04
CA SER A 17 -1.60 -4.99 47.31
C SER A 17 -2.41 -4.81 46.03
N ASP A 18 -1.92 -3.95 45.14
CA ASP A 18 -2.59 -3.57 43.90
C ASP A 18 -2.53 -4.72 42.90
N ARG A 19 -1.45 -5.51 42.92
CA ARG A 19 -1.34 -6.75 42.14
C ARG A 19 -2.40 -7.77 42.57
N ARG A 20 -2.63 -7.95 43.87
CA ARG A 20 -3.67 -8.85 44.38
C ARG A 20 -5.07 -8.36 43.98
N LYS A 21 -5.29 -7.05 44.02
CA LYS A 21 -6.54 -6.43 43.57
C LYS A 21 -6.77 -6.64 42.08
N LEU A 22 -5.76 -6.37 41.25
CA LEU A 22 -5.82 -6.57 39.80
C LEU A 22 -6.15 -8.02 39.44
N ARG A 23 -5.55 -9.01 40.13
CA ARG A 23 -5.91 -10.42 39.93
C ARG A 23 -7.38 -10.69 40.22
N ALA A 24 -7.91 -10.16 41.33
CA ALA A 24 -9.32 -10.31 41.67
C ALA A 24 -10.24 -9.65 40.63
N ASP A 25 -9.89 -8.45 40.16
CA ASP A 25 -10.65 -7.71 39.14
C ASP A 25 -10.62 -8.45 37.79
N VAL A 26 -9.49 -9.06 37.40
CA VAL A 26 -9.36 -9.90 36.20
C VAL A 26 -10.18 -11.18 36.31
N THR A 27 -10.15 -11.86 37.46
CA THR A 27 -10.99 -13.05 37.70
C THR A 27 -12.48 -12.72 37.63
N ALA A 28 -12.89 -11.54 38.12
CA ALA A 28 -14.27 -11.09 38.05
C ALA A 28 -14.69 -10.70 36.63
N ALA A 29 -13.80 -10.05 35.86
CA ALA A 29 -14.09 -9.59 34.50
C ALA A 29 -14.04 -10.73 33.46
N PHE A 30 -13.16 -11.71 33.64
CA PHE A 30 -12.89 -12.78 32.68
C PHE A 30 -13.00 -14.16 33.35
N PRO A 31 -14.22 -14.66 33.60
CA PRO A 31 -14.43 -15.96 34.25
C PRO A 31 -13.94 -17.15 33.41
N ALA A 32 -13.71 -16.97 32.11
CA ALA A 32 -13.12 -17.98 31.23
C ALA A 32 -11.63 -18.25 31.54
N LEU A 33 -10.94 -17.36 32.23
CA LEU A 33 -9.55 -17.54 32.64
C LEU A 33 -9.46 -18.39 33.91
N GLY A 34 -8.77 -19.53 33.82
CA GLY A 34 -8.42 -20.32 34.99
C GLY A 34 -7.42 -19.61 35.91
N THR A 35 -7.37 -19.99 37.19
CA THR A 35 -6.42 -19.43 38.17
C THR A 35 -4.96 -19.59 37.74
N ASP A 36 -4.65 -20.68 37.04
CA ASP A 36 -3.32 -20.98 36.54
C ASP A 36 -2.91 -20.02 35.41
N GLN A 37 -3.81 -19.73 34.48
CA GLN A 37 -3.60 -18.77 33.40
C GLN A 37 -3.44 -17.34 33.94
N ILE A 38 -4.17 -16.97 34.99
CA ILE A 38 -4.00 -15.67 35.66
C ILE A 38 -2.63 -15.58 36.34
N SER A 39 -2.13 -16.69 36.90
CA SER A 39 -0.80 -16.74 37.50
C SER A 39 0.33 -16.62 36.49
N GLU A 40 0.10 -17.09 35.25
CA GLU A 40 1.00 -16.96 34.11
C GLU A 40 0.96 -15.54 33.52
N LEU A 41 -0.24 -14.97 33.37
CA LEU A 41 -0.43 -13.62 32.87
C LEU A 41 0.09 -12.54 33.83
N ILE A 42 -0.11 -12.77 35.14
CA ILE A 42 0.33 -11.84 36.20
C ILE A 42 1.24 -12.63 37.16
N PRO A 43 2.53 -12.83 36.84
CA PRO A 43 3.44 -13.59 37.68
C PRO A 43 3.62 -12.95 39.04
N GLY A 44 3.83 -13.78 40.07
CA GLY A 44 4.14 -13.28 41.42
C GLY A 44 5.56 -12.72 41.56
N LYS A 45 6.48 -13.18 40.70
CA LYS A 45 7.92 -12.88 40.78
C LYS A 45 8.41 -11.86 39.75
N GLU A 46 7.64 -11.60 38.68
CA GLU A 46 8.05 -10.66 37.64
C GLU A 46 7.67 -9.21 37.97
N ASP A 47 8.38 -8.28 37.34
CA ASP A 47 8.15 -6.86 37.42
C ASP A 47 6.96 -6.47 36.54
N LEU A 48 5.85 -6.16 37.22
CA LEU A 48 4.63 -5.67 36.59
C LEU A 48 4.58 -4.15 36.75
N ASN A 49 4.45 -3.44 35.64
CA ASN A 49 4.46 -1.99 35.56
C ASN A 49 3.06 -1.45 35.24
N VAL A 50 2.74 -0.32 35.86
CA VAL A 50 1.53 0.45 35.61
C VAL A 50 1.92 1.74 34.88
N VAL A 51 1.55 1.82 33.62
CA VAL A 51 1.85 2.94 32.73
C VAL A 51 0.59 3.79 32.57
N LYS A 52 0.63 5.03 33.05
CA LYS A 52 -0.49 5.99 32.85
C LYS A 52 -0.26 6.78 31.58
N LEU A 53 -1.22 6.71 30.67
CA LEU A 53 -1.18 7.34 29.36
C LEU A 53 -2.22 8.45 29.27
N TYR A 54 -1.89 9.51 28.54
CA TYR A 54 -2.86 10.48 28.04
C TYR A 54 -3.04 10.27 26.55
N VAL A 55 -4.24 9.86 26.16
CA VAL A 55 -4.62 9.73 24.75
C VAL A 55 -4.91 11.11 24.19
N HIS A 56 -4.79 11.28 22.87
CA HIS A 56 -5.01 12.56 22.18
C HIS A 56 -6.39 13.21 22.47
N LYS A 57 -7.39 12.44 22.92
CA LYS A 57 -8.70 12.96 23.32
C LYS A 57 -8.74 13.56 24.74
N GLY A 58 -7.62 13.52 25.48
CA GLY A 58 -7.54 13.96 26.88
C GLY A 58 -7.83 12.85 27.89
N ASP A 59 -8.27 11.68 27.41
CA ASP A 59 -8.61 10.54 28.26
C ASP A 59 -7.37 9.96 28.93
N SER A 60 -7.46 9.71 30.24
CA SER A 60 -6.43 9.01 30.99
C SER A 60 -6.66 7.50 30.94
N VAL A 61 -5.70 6.76 30.41
CA VAL A 61 -5.73 5.30 30.33
C VAL A 61 -4.62 4.73 31.20
N THR A 62 -4.92 3.67 31.94
CA THR A 62 -3.92 2.93 32.71
C THR A 62 -3.60 1.64 31.98
N VAL A 63 -2.35 1.39 31.63
CA VAL A 63 -1.90 0.15 30.97
C VAL A 63 -1.06 -0.66 31.95
N TYR A 64 -1.37 -1.93 32.09
CA TYR A 64 -0.60 -2.90 32.85
C TYR A 64 0.32 -3.65 31.90
N ALA A 65 1.62 -3.64 32.18
CA ALA A 65 2.64 -4.31 31.37
C ALA A 65 3.50 -5.26 32.21
N SER A 66 3.79 -6.46 31.70
CA SER A 66 4.77 -7.39 32.29
C SER A 66 5.93 -7.55 31.33
N GLY A 67 7.17 -7.45 31.83
CA GLY A 67 8.37 -7.65 31.00
C GLY A 67 8.50 -6.69 29.81
N GLY A 68 7.80 -5.55 29.83
CA GLY A 68 7.74 -4.60 28.71
C GLY A 68 6.53 -4.76 27.79
N ASN A 69 5.83 -5.90 27.85
CA ASN A 69 4.64 -6.15 27.03
C ASN A 69 3.37 -5.67 27.71
N PRO A 70 2.51 -4.89 27.02
CA PRO A 70 1.22 -4.49 27.54
C PRO A 70 0.29 -5.70 27.57
N ILE A 71 -0.36 -5.92 28.70
CA ILE A 71 -1.24 -7.07 28.95
C ILE A 71 -2.69 -6.61 28.95
N LEU A 72 -3.02 -5.66 29.83
CA LEU A 72 -4.36 -5.14 30.04
C LEU A 72 -4.31 -3.63 30.01
N PHE A 73 -5.40 -2.99 29.62
CA PHE A 73 -5.59 -1.56 29.82
C PHE A 73 -6.93 -1.29 30.49
N GLU A 74 -6.96 -0.29 31.35
CA GLU A 74 -8.12 0.15 32.09
C GLU A 74 -8.58 1.50 31.55
N LEU A 75 -9.86 1.56 31.19
CA LEU A 75 -10.56 2.78 30.78
C LEU A 75 -11.84 2.89 31.60
N GLU A 76 -12.04 4.02 32.27
CA GLU A 76 -13.25 4.29 33.07
C GLU A 76 -13.61 3.18 34.09
N LYS A 77 -12.59 2.54 34.69
CA LYS A 77 -12.70 1.40 35.63
C LYS A 77 -13.05 0.04 35.03
N ASN A 78 -13.15 -0.05 33.71
CA ASN A 78 -13.32 -1.33 33.01
C ASN A 78 -11.97 -1.82 32.49
N LEU A 79 -11.72 -3.12 32.65
CA LEU A 79 -10.50 -3.78 32.17
C LEU A 79 -10.71 -4.34 30.77
N TYR A 80 -9.73 -4.09 29.91
CA TYR A 80 -9.71 -4.54 28.52
C TYR A 80 -8.41 -5.31 28.26
N PRO A 81 -8.47 -6.53 27.69
CA PRO A 81 -7.26 -7.23 27.28
C PRO A 81 -6.61 -6.50 26.11
N THR A 82 -5.31 -6.69 25.94
CA THR A 82 -4.60 -6.29 24.73
C THR A 82 -4.65 -7.38 23.69
N VAL A 83 -4.27 -7.03 22.46
CA VAL A 83 -4.17 -7.99 21.35
C VAL A 83 -3.17 -9.11 21.69
N TYR A 84 -2.08 -8.80 22.40
CA TYR A 84 -1.10 -9.79 22.87
C TYR A 84 -1.71 -10.82 23.84
N THR A 85 -2.50 -10.36 24.82
CA THR A 85 -3.17 -11.26 25.75
C THR A 85 -4.20 -12.14 25.05
N LEU A 86 -4.92 -11.60 24.07
CA LEU A 86 -5.86 -12.40 23.27
C LEU A 86 -5.17 -13.39 22.33
N TRP A 87 -3.92 -13.17 21.95
CA TRP A 87 -3.15 -14.16 21.18
C TRP A 87 -2.74 -15.36 22.02
N ALA A 88 -2.42 -15.14 23.30
CA ALA A 88 -2.17 -16.23 24.23
C ALA A 88 -3.46 -16.98 24.59
N TYR A 89 -4.56 -16.25 24.77
CA TYR A 89 -5.84 -16.79 25.22
C TYR A 89 -7.00 -16.25 24.36
N PRO A 90 -7.21 -16.80 23.16
CA PRO A 90 -8.25 -16.34 22.23
C PRO A 90 -9.68 -16.64 22.72
N ASP A 91 -9.83 -17.61 23.60
CA ASP A 91 -11.12 -18.09 24.12
C ASP A 91 -11.74 -17.18 25.21
N ILE A 92 -11.05 -16.11 25.63
CA ILE A 92 -11.55 -15.21 26.68
C ILE A 92 -12.77 -14.41 26.20
N LEU A 93 -12.80 -14.01 24.93
CA LEU A 93 -13.81 -13.10 24.39
C LEU A 93 -14.56 -13.69 23.19
N PRO A 94 -15.86 -13.38 23.05
CA PRO A 94 -16.61 -13.65 21.82
C PRO A 94 -15.92 -13.00 20.63
N THR A 95 -15.71 -13.78 19.56
CA THR A 95 -14.92 -13.36 18.40
C THR A 95 -15.80 -13.16 17.16
N PHE A 96 -15.69 -11.98 16.54
CA PHE A 96 -16.29 -11.68 15.24
C PHE A 96 -15.26 -11.87 14.13
N ILE A 97 -15.68 -12.44 13.00
CA ILE A 97 -14.81 -12.65 11.84
C ILE A 97 -15.07 -11.53 10.82
N THR A 98 -14.01 -10.94 10.28
CA THR A 98 -14.08 -9.89 9.24
C THR A 98 -13.14 -10.17 8.08
N TRP A 99 -13.39 -9.54 6.94
CA TRP A 99 -12.52 -9.61 5.77
C TRP A 99 -11.19 -8.87 5.97
N PRO A 100 -10.08 -9.34 5.35
CA PRO A 100 -8.78 -8.65 5.39
C PRO A 100 -8.82 -7.19 4.92
N LEU A 101 -9.65 -6.84 3.94
CA LEU A 101 -9.79 -5.46 3.44
C LEU A 101 -10.28 -4.48 4.53
N VAL A 102 -11.01 -4.99 5.52
CA VAL A 102 -11.51 -4.19 6.64
C VAL A 102 -10.38 -3.89 7.64
N LEU A 103 -9.35 -4.74 7.73
CA LEU A 103 -8.20 -4.55 8.63
C LEU A 103 -7.55 -3.18 8.42
N GLU A 104 -7.26 -2.80 7.18
CA GLU A 104 -6.63 -1.51 6.87
C GLU A 104 -7.46 -0.33 7.42
N LYS A 105 -8.79 -0.46 7.44
CA LYS A 105 -9.69 0.55 7.99
C LYS A 105 -9.71 0.53 9.51
N LEU A 106 -9.68 -0.66 10.12
CA LEU A 106 -9.60 -0.83 11.59
C LEU A 106 -8.30 -0.25 12.15
N VAL A 107 -7.17 -0.52 11.50
CA VAL A 107 -5.85 0.06 11.85
C VAL A 107 -5.87 1.58 11.77
N GLY A 108 -6.62 2.14 10.81
CA GLY A 108 -6.89 3.58 10.71
C GLY A 108 -7.76 4.16 11.83
N GLY A 109 -8.23 3.34 12.77
CA GLY A 109 -9.09 3.74 13.88
C GLY A 109 -10.58 3.81 13.53
N ALA A 110 -11.01 3.18 12.43
CA ALA A 110 -12.42 3.04 12.11
C ALA A 110 -13.10 1.98 12.98
N ASP A 111 -14.41 2.11 13.16
CA ASP A 111 -15.23 1.10 13.81
C ASP A 111 -15.59 -0.03 12.83
N LEU A 112 -15.91 -1.21 13.37
CA LEU A 112 -16.36 -2.33 12.55
C LEU A 112 -17.83 -2.15 12.18
N MET A 113 -18.07 -1.95 10.89
CA MET A 113 -19.41 -1.88 10.32
C MET A 113 -19.92 -3.30 10.05
N LEU A 114 -21.20 -3.54 10.33
CA LEU A 114 -21.84 -4.85 10.17
C LEU A 114 -21.72 -5.47 8.76
N PRO A 115 -21.72 -4.70 7.64
CA PRO A 115 -21.49 -5.28 6.32
C PRO A 115 -20.10 -5.90 6.13
N GLY A 116 -19.12 -5.54 6.97
CA GLY A 116 -17.78 -6.12 6.93
C GLY A 116 -17.65 -7.44 7.69
N VAL A 117 -18.64 -7.80 8.49
CA VAL A 117 -18.65 -9.02 9.31
C VAL A 117 -18.99 -10.22 8.44
N VAL A 118 -18.18 -11.26 8.54
CA VAL A 118 -18.45 -12.57 7.95
C VAL A 118 -19.24 -13.37 8.96
N VAL A 119 -20.40 -13.87 8.54
CA VAL A 119 -21.22 -14.78 9.35
C VAL A 119 -20.73 -16.21 9.07
N PRO A 120 -20.09 -16.88 10.03
CA PRO A 120 -19.70 -18.28 9.86
C PRO A 120 -20.94 -19.19 9.84
N PRO A 121 -20.82 -20.44 9.36
CA PRO A 121 -21.94 -21.40 9.34
C PRO A 121 -22.55 -21.66 10.73
N THR A 122 -21.74 -21.48 11.79
CA THR A 122 -22.12 -21.58 13.20
C THR A 122 -22.93 -20.39 13.72
N GLY A 123 -23.05 -19.32 12.94
CA GLY A 123 -23.75 -18.09 13.31
C GLY A 123 -22.87 -17.06 14.00
N LEU A 124 -23.41 -15.86 14.24
CA LEU A 124 -22.72 -14.81 14.98
C LEU A 124 -22.65 -15.15 16.48
N PRO A 125 -21.56 -14.77 17.18
CA PRO A 125 -21.48 -14.93 18.62
C PRO A 125 -22.62 -14.18 19.31
N GLN A 126 -23.17 -14.75 20.37
CA GLN A 126 -24.24 -14.14 21.16
C GLN A 126 -23.66 -13.11 22.13
N VAL A 127 -23.88 -11.82 21.85
CA VAL A 127 -23.40 -10.69 22.65
C VAL A 127 -24.50 -9.66 22.86
N GLN A 128 -24.45 -8.98 24.01
CA GLN A 128 -25.27 -7.82 24.33
C GLN A 128 -24.57 -6.51 23.95
N GLN A 129 -25.35 -5.45 23.85
CA GLN A 129 -24.79 -4.12 23.66
C GLN A 129 -23.97 -3.73 24.90
N GLY A 130 -22.71 -3.32 24.68
CA GLY A 130 -21.76 -3.00 25.74
C GLY A 130 -20.80 -4.14 26.08
N ASP A 131 -21.00 -5.35 25.55
CA ASP A 131 -20.11 -6.48 25.79
C ASP A 131 -18.78 -6.34 25.06
N LEU A 132 -17.75 -6.89 25.67
CA LEU A 132 -16.40 -6.99 25.11
C LEU A 132 -16.34 -8.07 24.03
N CYS A 133 -15.75 -7.73 22.89
CA CYS A 133 -15.58 -8.67 21.80
C CYS A 133 -14.23 -8.53 21.09
N ALA A 134 -13.73 -9.66 20.62
CA ALA A 134 -12.57 -9.76 19.77
C ALA A 134 -12.98 -9.72 18.29
N ILE A 135 -12.09 -9.23 17.43
CA ILE A 135 -12.26 -9.22 15.98
C ILE A 135 -11.10 -9.98 15.38
N ALA A 136 -11.37 -11.05 14.64
CA ALA A 136 -10.40 -11.87 13.92
C ALA A 136 -10.64 -11.80 12.41
N LEU A 137 -9.68 -12.30 11.63
CA LEU A 137 -9.78 -12.30 10.17
C LEU A 137 -10.22 -13.67 9.64
N VAL A 138 -10.84 -13.67 8.46
CA VAL A 138 -11.04 -14.91 7.71
C VAL A 138 -9.67 -15.59 7.48
N GLY A 139 -9.55 -16.84 7.92
CA GLY A 139 -8.33 -17.65 7.76
C GLY A 139 -7.32 -17.56 8.91
N ASN A 140 -7.50 -16.69 9.91
CA ASN A 140 -6.68 -16.71 11.13
C ASN A 140 -7.53 -16.40 12.37
N ARG A 141 -7.51 -17.31 13.35
CA ARG A 141 -8.24 -17.13 14.61
C ARG A 141 -7.62 -16.06 15.51
N ALA A 142 -6.36 -15.68 15.29
CA ALA A 142 -5.70 -14.65 16.11
C ALA A 142 -6.45 -13.31 16.02
N PRO A 143 -6.94 -12.77 17.15
CA PRO A 143 -7.64 -11.49 17.15
C PRO A 143 -6.74 -10.36 16.66
N VAL A 144 -7.22 -9.58 15.70
CA VAL A 144 -6.54 -8.39 15.17
C VAL A 144 -7.00 -7.12 15.84
N ALA A 145 -8.19 -7.11 16.46
CA ALA A 145 -8.69 -5.95 17.17
C ALA A 145 -9.62 -6.34 18.33
N ILE A 146 -9.83 -5.38 19.22
CA ILE A 146 -10.65 -5.48 20.42
C ILE A 146 -11.60 -4.30 20.43
N GLY A 147 -12.86 -4.58 20.72
CA GLY A 147 -13.88 -3.57 20.75
C GLY A 147 -15.02 -3.92 21.69
N VAL A 148 -15.98 -3.01 21.69
CA VAL A 148 -17.22 -3.13 22.47
C VAL A 148 -18.39 -3.20 21.49
N ALA A 149 -19.26 -4.18 21.67
CA ALA A 149 -20.45 -4.35 20.85
C ALA A 149 -21.37 -3.12 20.97
N ALA A 150 -21.61 -2.43 19.85
CA ALA A 150 -22.48 -1.26 19.79
C ALA A 150 -23.97 -1.64 19.70
N MET A 151 -24.25 -2.88 19.26
CA MET A 151 -25.59 -3.45 19.13
C MET A 151 -25.55 -4.89 19.64
N SER A 152 -26.70 -5.43 20.08
CA SER A 152 -26.80 -6.86 20.41
C SER A 152 -26.85 -7.73 19.15
N THR A 153 -26.45 -9.01 19.23
CA THR A 153 -26.48 -9.93 18.07
C THR A 153 -27.86 -10.02 17.44
N ALA A 154 -28.93 -10.03 18.25
CA ALA A 154 -30.31 -10.03 17.75
C ALA A 154 -30.62 -8.78 16.93
N GLN A 155 -30.18 -7.60 17.39
CA GLN A 155 -30.37 -6.35 16.66
C GLN A 155 -29.52 -6.28 15.38
N MET A 156 -28.30 -6.85 15.40
CA MET A 156 -27.43 -6.93 14.21
C MET A 156 -28.07 -7.76 13.09
N LEU A 157 -28.69 -8.88 13.46
CA LEU A 157 -29.41 -9.74 12.52
C LEU A 157 -30.71 -9.08 12.05
N ALA A 158 -31.48 -8.47 12.95
CA ALA A 158 -32.72 -7.78 12.63
C ALA A 158 -32.51 -6.55 11.71
N SER A 159 -31.36 -5.88 11.80
CA SER A 159 -31.01 -4.75 10.92
C SER A 159 -30.52 -5.19 9.53
N GLY A 160 -30.43 -6.49 9.27
CA GLY A 160 -29.87 -7.02 8.03
C GLY A 160 -28.38 -6.68 7.88
N LEU A 161 -27.63 -6.69 8.98
CA LEU A 161 -26.19 -6.39 9.03
C LEU A 161 -25.86 -4.98 8.51
N LYS A 162 -26.68 -3.98 8.84
CA LYS A 162 -26.42 -2.57 8.48
C LYS A 162 -26.15 -1.72 9.71
N GLY A 163 -25.14 -0.86 9.61
CA GLY A 163 -24.74 0.07 10.65
C GLY A 163 -23.45 -0.31 11.38
N LYS A 164 -23.18 0.38 12.49
CA LYS A 164 -22.00 0.16 13.35
C LYS A 164 -22.25 -1.05 14.25
N GLY A 165 -21.44 -2.09 14.10
CA GLY A 165 -21.55 -3.31 14.89
C GLY A 165 -20.72 -3.27 16.16
N VAL A 166 -19.42 -2.97 16.02
CA VAL A 166 -18.46 -2.98 17.13
C VAL A 166 -17.65 -1.69 17.13
N SER A 167 -17.55 -1.04 18.29
CA SER A 167 -16.70 0.13 18.50
C SER A 167 -15.27 -0.33 18.81
N VAL A 168 -14.30 0.05 17.98
CA VAL A 168 -12.94 -0.50 18.07
C VAL A 168 -12.11 0.32 19.07
N LEU A 169 -11.59 -0.36 20.08
CA LEU A 169 -10.76 0.24 21.13
C LEU A 169 -9.27 0.09 20.81
N HIS A 170 -8.83 -1.13 20.51
CA HIS A 170 -7.43 -1.47 20.30
C HIS A 170 -7.29 -2.36 19.07
N THR A 171 -6.22 -2.19 18.30
CA THR A 171 -5.98 -2.94 17.06
C THR A 171 -4.50 -3.28 16.88
N TYR A 172 -4.24 -4.36 16.18
CA TYR A 172 -2.93 -4.72 15.65
C TYR A 172 -2.36 -3.52 14.87
N GLN A 173 -1.05 -3.27 15.00
CA GLN A 173 -0.33 -2.11 14.43
C GLN A 173 -0.69 -0.72 14.98
N ASP A 174 -1.52 -0.61 16.01
CA ASP A 174 -1.74 0.67 16.69
C ASP A 174 -0.57 1.06 17.62
N HIS A 175 -0.64 2.26 18.19
CA HIS A 175 0.45 2.76 19.03
C HIS A 175 0.62 1.97 20.34
N LEU A 176 -0.43 1.30 20.83
CA LEU A 176 -0.32 0.48 22.04
C LEU A 176 0.38 -0.83 21.71
N TRP A 177 0.04 -1.47 20.58
CA TRP A 177 0.76 -2.64 20.09
C TRP A 177 2.23 -2.31 19.80
N ARG A 178 2.50 -1.16 19.15
CA ARG A 178 3.89 -0.72 18.87
C ARG A 178 4.74 -0.48 20.12
N SER A 179 4.11 -0.29 21.29
CA SER A 179 4.82 -0.09 22.55
C SER A 179 5.31 -1.40 23.20
N GLY A 180 4.81 -2.56 22.76
CA GLY A 180 5.30 -3.88 23.18
C GLY A 180 6.34 -4.45 22.21
N ASP A 181 6.45 -5.78 22.17
CA ASP A 181 7.45 -6.52 21.39
C ASP A 181 7.27 -6.51 19.86
N LYS A 182 6.22 -5.85 19.35
CA LYS A 182 5.90 -5.75 17.91
C LYS A 182 5.78 -7.10 17.18
N SER A 183 5.43 -8.15 17.92
CA SER A 183 5.23 -9.50 17.39
C SER A 183 4.05 -9.53 16.42
N SER A 184 4.18 -10.27 15.31
CA SER A 184 3.08 -10.51 14.37
C SER A 184 2.03 -11.47 14.95
N PRO A 185 0.76 -11.38 14.52
CA PRO A 185 -0.28 -12.28 14.98
C PRO A 185 0.12 -13.74 14.71
N PRO A 186 0.03 -14.65 15.71
CA PRO A 186 0.31 -16.06 15.49
C PRO A 186 -0.70 -16.65 14.50
N ALA A 187 -0.29 -17.67 13.76
CA ALA A 187 -1.20 -18.44 12.92
C ALA A 187 -1.94 -19.45 13.81
N ILE A 188 -3.15 -19.10 14.25
CA ILE A 188 -3.99 -19.99 15.04
C ILE A 188 -5.02 -20.61 14.09
N ALA A 189 -4.97 -21.93 13.93
CA ALA A 189 -5.87 -22.67 13.06
C ALA A 189 -7.33 -22.51 13.50
N PRO A 190 -8.29 -22.37 12.56
CA PRO A 190 -9.72 -22.42 12.87
C PRO A 190 -10.10 -23.76 13.50
N LEU A 191 -10.95 -23.75 14.53
CA LEU A 191 -11.50 -24.96 15.14
C LEU A 191 -12.68 -25.45 14.28
N ASP A 192 -12.41 -26.28 13.28
CA ASP A 192 -13.43 -27.13 12.65
C ASP A 192 -13.01 -28.60 12.81
N PRO A 193 -13.86 -29.49 13.36
CA PRO A 193 -13.64 -30.92 13.30
C PRO A 193 -14.38 -31.51 12.08
N THR A 194 -13.69 -31.60 10.94
CA THR A 194 -13.88 -32.70 9.96
C THR A 194 -12.82 -32.68 8.87
N ASP A 195 -12.02 -33.75 8.89
CA ASP A 195 -11.34 -34.45 7.80
C ASP A 195 -10.52 -33.73 6.71
N SER A 196 -9.20 -33.98 6.83
CA SER A 196 -8.27 -34.38 5.78
C SER A 196 -8.36 -33.70 4.41
N CYS A 197 -7.49 -32.72 4.19
CA CYS A 197 -6.65 -32.61 2.99
C CYS A 197 -5.40 -31.81 3.37
N GLU A 198 -4.29 -32.53 3.61
CA GLU A 198 -2.97 -31.92 3.56
C GLU A 198 -2.70 -31.50 2.12
N GLU A 199 -2.81 -30.22 1.79
CA GLU A 199 -2.03 -29.65 0.70
C GLU A 199 -1.15 -28.52 1.24
N LYS A 200 0.12 -28.89 1.44
CA LYS A 200 1.24 -27.95 1.44
C LYS A 200 1.16 -27.12 0.16
N VAL A 201 0.76 -25.86 0.26
CA VAL A 201 1.01 -24.88 -0.80
C VAL A 201 2.50 -24.53 -0.73
N HIS A 202 3.31 -25.35 -1.37
CA HIS A 202 4.69 -25.03 -1.68
C HIS A 202 4.68 -24.01 -2.81
N LEU A 203 5.32 -22.87 -2.57
CA LEU A 203 5.67 -21.92 -3.62
C LEU A 203 6.46 -22.64 -4.72
N GLY A 204 6.02 -22.45 -5.97
CA GLY A 204 6.79 -22.74 -7.17
C GLY A 204 5.89 -22.97 -8.36
N LEU A 205 6.07 -22.19 -9.44
CA LEU A 205 6.25 -22.72 -10.80
C LEU A 205 6.49 -21.59 -11.79
N GLN A 206 7.73 -21.56 -12.29
CA GLN A 206 8.05 -21.20 -13.67
C GLN A 206 7.35 -22.16 -14.64
N GLY A 207 7.00 -21.67 -15.84
CA GLY A 207 7.07 -22.48 -17.06
C GLY A 207 5.75 -22.92 -17.72
N ASN A 208 5.25 -22.08 -18.64
CA ASN A 208 4.91 -22.38 -20.05
C ASN A 208 4.14 -23.67 -20.46
N LEU A 209 3.00 -23.44 -21.17
CA LEU A 209 2.73 -23.80 -22.58
C LEU A 209 1.48 -24.66 -22.89
N LYS A 210 0.74 -24.19 -23.92
CA LYS A 210 -0.29 -24.82 -24.82
C LYS A 210 -1.74 -24.84 -24.31
N SER A 211 -2.65 -24.07 -24.93
CA SER A 211 -3.25 -24.19 -26.29
C SER A 211 -4.33 -25.26 -26.36
N LEU A 212 -5.60 -24.84 -26.31
CA LEU A 212 -6.72 -25.57 -26.90
C LEU A 212 -7.65 -24.57 -27.59
N THR A 213 -7.68 -24.70 -28.91
CA THR A 213 -8.61 -24.14 -29.89
C THR A 213 -9.96 -24.83 -29.81
N LEU A 214 -11.05 -24.09 -30.08
CA LEU A 214 -12.31 -24.63 -30.58
C LEU A 214 -12.87 -23.68 -31.66
N ASP A 215 -13.00 -24.23 -32.86
CA ASP A 215 -13.80 -23.78 -34.02
C ASP A 215 -15.29 -23.64 -33.63
N GLY A 216 -16.21 -22.97 -34.33
CA GLY A 216 -16.30 -22.41 -35.68
C GLY A 216 -17.79 -22.07 -35.95
N GLU A 217 -18.10 -21.69 -37.19
CA GLU A 217 -19.43 -21.46 -37.82
C GLU A 217 -19.98 -20.01 -37.74
N GLU A 218 -19.82 -19.18 -38.78
CA GLU A 218 -20.57 -19.08 -40.09
C GLU A 218 -21.82 -18.18 -39.94
N GLU A 219 -22.27 -17.29 -40.83
CA GLU A 219 -22.22 -17.09 -42.30
C GLU A 219 -22.64 -15.60 -42.56
N ASN A 220 -21.99 -14.84 -43.46
CA ASN A 220 -22.34 -14.59 -44.87
C ASN A 220 -23.20 -13.33 -45.14
N GLY A 221 -22.90 -12.57 -46.22
CA GLY A 221 -23.84 -11.57 -46.77
C GLY A 221 -23.34 -10.23 -47.35
N GLN A 222 -22.48 -10.26 -48.38
CA GLN A 222 -22.49 -9.44 -49.62
C GLN A 222 -22.43 -7.87 -49.65
N VAL A 223 -21.30 -7.42 -50.21
CA VAL A 223 -20.93 -6.31 -51.17
C VAL A 223 -22.02 -5.87 -52.21
N PRO A 224 -21.92 -4.72 -52.95
CA PRO A 224 -20.70 -4.21 -53.65
C PRO A 224 -20.47 -2.68 -53.93
N LEU A 225 -19.16 -2.37 -54.11
CA LEU A 225 -18.41 -1.55 -55.10
C LEU A 225 -19.01 -0.32 -55.84
N ARG A 226 -18.17 0.73 -55.99
CA ARG A 226 -17.43 1.15 -57.24
C ARG A 226 -16.63 2.45 -56.98
N GLU A 227 -15.29 2.45 -57.03
CA GLU A 227 -14.35 2.54 -58.18
C GLU A 227 -14.16 3.96 -58.77
N ALA A 228 -12.95 4.51 -58.62
CA ALA A 228 -12.16 5.08 -59.72
C ALA A 228 -10.71 5.31 -59.24
N SER A 229 -9.79 4.60 -59.89
CA SER A 229 -8.33 4.67 -59.78
C SER A 229 -7.75 5.50 -60.93
N GLU A 230 -6.72 6.31 -60.67
CA GLU A 230 -5.65 6.58 -61.63
C GLU A 230 -4.30 6.72 -60.89
N ASP A 231 -3.32 5.94 -61.36
CA ASP A 231 -1.94 5.83 -60.89
C ASP A 231 -1.08 7.04 -61.29
N THR A 232 -0.11 7.41 -60.46
CA THR A 232 1.27 7.71 -60.88
C THR A 232 2.24 7.57 -59.71
N SER A 233 3.26 6.75 -59.92
CA SER A 233 4.32 6.31 -59.00
C SER A 233 5.32 7.40 -58.60
N SER A 234 5.68 7.46 -57.31
CA SER A 234 7.06 7.72 -56.90
C SER A 234 7.44 6.92 -55.65
N ARG A 235 8.45 6.07 -55.85
CA ARG A 235 9.03 5.02 -55.00
C ARG A 235 9.78 5.59 -53.78
N ALA A 236 9.53 5.06 -52.58
CA ALA A 236 10.49 5.01 -51.47
C ALA A 236 10.24 3.74 -50.62
N PRO A 237 11.29 3.06 -50.11
CA PRO A 237 11.19 1.69 -49.65
C PRO A 237 10.68 1.58 -48.21
N SER A 238 9.76 0.65 -48.04
CA SER A 238 9.31 0.03 -46.80
C SER A 238 10.46 -0.25 -45.83
N GLN A 239 10.41 0.35 -44.63
CA GLN A 239 11.20 -0.09 -43.49
C GLN A 239 10.38 -1.06 -42.65
N ASP A 240 10.85 -2.29 -42.61
CA ASP A 240 10.32 -3.39 -41.82
C ASP A 240 10.27 -3.07 -40.31
N SER A 241 9.06 -3.18 -39.79
CA SER A 241 8.70 -3.15 -38.37
C SER A 241 9.19 -4.42 -37.68
N LEU A 242 10.23 -4.32 -36.85
CA LEU A 242 10.59 -5.35 -35.86
C LEU A 242 10.02 -4.99 -34.50
N ASP A 243 8.70 -5.12 -34.37
CA ASP A 243 8.03 -5.29 -33.08
C ASP A 243 6.88 -6.26 -33.28
N GLY A 244 7.08 -7.52 -32.89
CA GLY A 244 6.05 -8.57 -32.88
C GLY A 244 5.02 -8.39 -31.77
N LYS A 245 4.65 -7.13 -31.46
CA LYS A 245 3.59 -6.81 -30.51
C LYS A 245 2.30 -6.50 -31.27
N PRO A 246 1.17 -7.09 -30.89
CA PRO A 246 -0.11 -6.81 -31.54
C PRO A 246 -0.42 -5.31 -31.51
N LEU A 247 -1.01 -4.80 -32.59
CA LEU A 247 -1.31 -3.36 -32.80
C LEU A 247 -2.04 -2.71 -31.59
N GLN A 248 -2.84 -3.50 -30.88
CA GLN A 248 -3.58 -3.08 -29.68
C GLN A 248 -2.67 -2.78 -28.49
N GLU A 249 -1.63 -3.59 -28.25
CA GLU A 249 -0.70 -3.41 -27.13
C GLU A 249 0.17 -2.16 -27.33
N GLN A 250 0.52 -1.86 -28.59
CA GLN A 250 1.25 -0.64 -28.94
C GLN A 250 0.41 0.62 -28.66
N MET A 251 -0.90 0.56 -28.94
CA MET A 251 -1.83 1.66 -28.66
C MET A 251 -2.14 1.80 -27.18
N ASP A 252 -2.19 0.70 -26.41
CA ASP A 252 -2.34 0.72 -24.97
C ASP A 252 -1.12 1.36 -24.27
N ASP A 253 0.09 1.00 -24.71
CA ASP A 253 1.34 1.60 -24.24
C ASP A 253 1.37 3.11 -24.54
N LEU A 254 0.97 3.51 -25.74
CA LEU A 254 0.90 4.91 -26.13
C LEU A 254 -0.14 5.67 -25.27
N LEU A 255 -1.30 5.07 -25.04
CA LEU A 255 -2.37 5.62 -24.20
C LEU A 255 -1.93 5.82 -22.75
N LEU A 256 -1.28 4.81 -22.18
CA LEU A 256 -0.77 4.87 -20.81
C LEU A 256 0.34 5.92 -20.67
N ARG A 257 1.28 5.99 -21.63
CA ARG A 257 2.36 6.99 -21.63
C ARG A 257 1.82 8.42 -21.72
N CYS A 258 0.89 8.68 -22.65
CA CYS A 258 0.28 10.00 -22.80
C CYS A 258 -0.51 10.40 -21.55
N PHE A 259 -1.25 9.45 -20.94
CA PHE A 259 -1.99 9.67 -19.70
C PHE A 259 -1.06 10.02 -18.52
N LEU A 260 0.01 9.25 -18.30
CA LEU A 260 0.96 9.49 -17.22
C LEU A 260 1.74 10.79 -17.42
N HIS A 261 2.08 11.14 -18.67
CA HIS A 261 2.75 12.39 -18.99
C HIS A 261 1.82 13.59 -18.74
N ALA A 262 0.57 13.55 -19.21
CA ALA A 262 -0.45 14.56 -18.94
C ALA A 262 -0.67 14.80 -17.44
N LEU A 263 -0.74 13.72 -16.65
CA LEU A 263 -0.85 13.79 -15.18
C LEU A 263 0.40 14.35 -14.49
N LYS A 264 1.56 14.37 -15.15
CA LYS A 264 2.82 14.91 -14.59
C LYS A 264 3.04 16.37 -14.97
N SER A 265 2.78 16.74 -16.22
CA SER A 265 3.18 18.03 -16.77
C SER A 265 2.06 19.08 -16.69
N ARG A 266 0.80 18.67 -16.78
CA ARG A 266 -0.32 19.60 -17.02
C ARG A 266 -1.36 19.62 -15.90
N VAL A 267 -1.59 18.50 -15.22
CA VAL A 267 -2.58 18.43 -14.13
C VAL A 267 -1.96 18.89 -12.81
N LYS A 268 -2.58 19.87 -12.13
CA LYS A 268 -2.24 20.29 -10.76
C LYS A 268 -3.31 19.84 -9.78
N LYS A 269 -2.96 19.76 -8.48
CA LYS A 269 -3.91 19.41 -7.40
C LYS A 269 -5.10 20.37 -7.31
N ALA A 270 -4.92 21.63 -7.72
CA ALA A 270 -5.96 22.66 -7.70
C ALA A 270 -6.98 22.50 -8.83
N ASP A 271 -6.66 21.73 -9.88
CA ASP A 271 -7.53 21.57 -11.04
C ASP A 271 -8.55 20.44 -10.84
N LEU A 272 -8.44 19.68 -9.75
CA LEU A 272 -9.35 18.59 -9.40
C LEU A 272 -10.61 19.13 -8.71
N PRO A 273 -11.82 18.66 -9.06
CA PRO A 273 -12.11 17.54 -9.97
C PRO A 273 -12.02 17.90 -11.47
N LEU A 274 -11.30 17.08 -12.25
CA LEU A 274 -11.11 17.27 -13.69
C LEU A 274 -12.07 16.45 -14.52
N LEU A 275 -12.65 17.05 -15.56
CA LEU A 275 -13.54 16.36 -16.49
C LEU A 275 -12.74 15.43 -17.42
N THR A 276 -13.24 14.22 -17.64
CA THR A 276 -12.57 13.21 -18.48
C THR A 276 -12.39 13.66 -19.93
N SER A 277 -13.34 14.43 -20.48
CA SER A 277 -13.25 15.02 -21.82
C SER A 277 -12.14 16.07 -21.92
N THR A 278 -11.99 16.92 -20.89
CA THR A 278 -10.91 17.92 -20.81
C THR A 278 -9.55 17.28 -20.67
N LEU A 279 -9.45 16.20 -19.88
CA LEU A 279 -8.22 15.42 -19.75
C LEU A 279 -7.77 14.85 -21.09
N LEU A 280 -8.68 14.19 -21.81
CA LEU A 280 -8.34 13.61 -23.12
C LEU A 280 -8.01 14.70 -24.14
N GLY A 281 -8.92 15.67 -24.28
CA GLY A 281 -8.88 16.75 -25.27
C GLY A 281 -7.68 17.69 -25.11
N SER A 282 -7.50 18.23 -23.90
CA SER A 282 -6.54 19.30 -23.64
C SER A 282 -5.21 18.81 -23.11
N HIS A 283 -5.17 17.67 -22.41
CA HIS A 283 -3.95 17.22 -21.74
C HIS A 283 -3.33 16.01 -22.45
N MET A 284 -4.09 14.96 -22.78
CA MET A 284 -3.54 13.76 -23.41
C MET A 284 -3.17 13.97 -24.88
N PHE A 285 -4.02 14.58 -25.72
CA PHE A 285 -3.67 14.85 -27.12
C PHE A 285 -2.49 15.83 -27.28
N SER A 286 -2.35 16.80 -26.38
CA SER A 286 -1.23 17.74 -26.37
C SER A 286 0.12 17.10 -26.03
N CYS A 287 0.09 15.86 -25.53
CA CYS A 287 1.23 15.11 -25.03
C CYS A 287 1.57 13.90 -25.93
N CYS A 288 0.90 13.78 -27.08
CA CYS A 288 1.22 12.76 -28.09
C CYS A 288 2.44 13.19 -28.92
N PRO A 289 3.37 12.27 -29.22
CA PRO A 289 4.54 12.57 -30.05
C PRO A 289 4.14 12.91 -31.50
N GLU A 290 4.92 13.78 -32.15
CA GLU A 290 4.67 14.22 -33.53
C GLU A 290 4.61 13.02 -34.49
N GLY A 291 3.48 12.85 -35.18
CA GLY A 291 3.25 11.77 -36.15
C GLY A 291 2.44 10.57 -35.64
N GLN A 292 2.03 10.51 -34.36
CA GLN A 292 1.15 9.45 -33.83
C GLN A 292 -0.20 10.00 -33.33
N GLN A 293 -1.30 9.40 -33.82
CA GLN A 293 -2.67 9.75 -33.41
C GLN A 293 -3.17 8.80 -32.31
N LEU A 294 -3.57 9.36 -31.17
CA LEU A 294 -4.10 8.60 -30.04
C LEU A 294 -5.54 8.12 -30.30
N ASP A 295 -5.69 6.89 -30.79
CA ASP A 295 -6.99 6.28 -31.06
C ASP A 295 -7.41 5.30 -29.95
N ILE A 296 -8.26 5.75 -29.01
CA ILE A 296 -8.82 4.91 -27.92
C ILE A 296 -9.64 3.73 -28.48
N LYS A 297 -10.20 3.85 -29.69
CA LYS A 297 -10.94 2.75 -30.32
C LYS A 297 -10.04 1.58 -30.74
N LYS A 298 -8.75 1.85 -30.96
CA LYS A 298 -7.74 0.85 -31.32
C LYS A 298 -7.01 0.28 -30.10
N SER A 299 -7.27 0.81 -28.92
CA SER A 299 -6.77 0.29 -27.65
C SER A 299 -7.61 -0.91 -27.18
N SER A 300 -7.06 -1.77 -26.31
CA SER A 300 -7.78 -2.94 -25.76
C SER A 300 -9.03 -2.54 -24.97
N TYR A 301 -9.02 -1.32 -24.43
CA TYR A 301 -10.11 -0.78 -23.62
C TYR A 301 -11.33 -0.37 -24.44
N LYS A 302 -11.16 0.00 -25.73
CA LYS A 302 -12.18 0.46 -26.70
C LYS A 302 -13.02 1.70 -26.30
N LYS A 303 -13.08 2.02 -25.00
CA LYS A 303 -13.78 3.15 -24.36
C LYS A 303 -12.90 3.75 -23.27
N LEU A 304 -12.91 5.07 -23.15
CA LEU A 304 -12.13 5.79 -22.13
C LEU A 304 -12.56 5.44 -20.70
N SER A 305 -13.86 5.23 -20.47
CA SER A 305 -14.39 4.81 -19.17
C SER A 305 -13.81 3.49 -18.67
N LYS A 306 -13.63 2.51 -19.56
CA LYS A 306 -13.01 1.22 -19.21
C LYS A 306 -11.53 1.38 -18.85
N PHE A 307 -10.82 2.24 -19.58
CA PHE A 307 -9.44 2.57 -19.27
C PHE A 307 -9.33 3.27 -17.89
N LEU A 308 -10.20 4.24 -17.62
CA LEU A 308 -10.21 4.94 -16.34
C LEU A 308 -10.61 4.05 -15.15
N GLN A 309 -11.55 3.14 -15.33
CA GLN A 309 -11.88 2.11 -14.34
C GLN A 309 -10.68 1.21 -14.05
N HIS A 310 -9.95 0.80 -15.08
CA HIS A 310 -8.70 0.05 -14.91
C HIS A 310 -7.63 0.88 -14.17
N MET A 311 -7.46 2.16 -14.50
CA MET A 311 -6.53 3.05 -13.80
C MET A 311 -6.97 3.35 -12.35
N GLN A 312 -8.27 3.25 -12.05
CA GLN A 312 -8.82 3.32 -10.70
C GLN A 312 -8.60 2.03 -9.91
N GLN A 313 -8.73 0.87 -10.55
CA GLN A 313 -8.41 -0.41 -9.94
C GLN A 313 -6.91 -0.50 -9.59
N GLU A 314 -6.04 0.02 -10.46
CA GLU A 314 -4.61 0.22 -10.22
C GLU A 314 -4.30 1.35 -9.22
N GLN A 315 -5.29 1.97 -8.57
CA GLN A 315 -5.11 3.05 -7.58
C GLN A 315 -4.35 4.30 -8.08
N ILE A 316 -4.28 4.56 -9.38
CA ILE A 316 -3.58 5.72 -9.95
C ILE A 316 -4.48 6.97 -9.87
N VAL A 317 -5.77 6.80 -10.13
CA VAL A 317 -6.79 7.87 -10.13
C VAL A 317 -8.07 7.41 -9.44
N GLN A 318 -8.84 8.34 -8.89
CA GLN A 318 -10.19 8.10 -8.40
C GLN A 318 -11.17 8.82 -9.31
N VAL A 319 -12.09 8.07 -9.91
CA VAL A 319 -13.09 8.58 -10.83
C VAL A 319 -14.45 8.53 -10.16
N LYS A 320 -15.22 9.62 -10.27
CA LYS A 320 -16.62 9.69 -9.86
C LYS A 320 -17.45 10.33 -10.95
N GLU A 321 -18.70 9.90 -11.06
CA GLU A 321 -19.70 10.54 -11.91
C GLU A 321 -20.29 11.74 -11.15
N LEU A 322 -19.89 12.95 -11.50
CA LEU A 322 -20.35 14.19 -10.84
C LEU A 322 -21.65 14.72 -11.46
N SER A 323 -21.96 14.32 -12.69
CA SER A 323 -23.21 14.63 -13.40
C SER A 323 -23.61 13.44 -14.26
N LYS A 324 -24.92 13.22 -14.46
CA LYS A 324 -25.44 12.05 -15.21
C LYS A 324 -24.75 11.91 -16.57
N GLY A 325 -23.98 10.85 -16.74
CA GLY A 325 -23.26 10.49 -17.96
C GLY A 325 -21.84 11.04 -18.10
N VAL A 326 -21.32 11.81 -17.12
CA VAL A 326 -19.97 12.41 -17.22
C VAL A 326 -19.08 12.03 -16.04
N GLU A 327 -18.09 11.19 -16.33
CA GLU A 327 -17.04 10.77 -15.40
C GLU A 327 -16.00 11.88 -15.19
N SER A 328 -15.59 12.10 -13.95
CA SER A 328 -14.59 13.08 -13.57
C SER A 328 -13.56 12.48 -12.61
N ILE A 329 -12.29 12.83 -12.80
CA ILE A 329 -11.20 12.44 -11.92
C ILE A 329 -11.21 13.37 -10.71
N VAL A 330 -11.53 12.82 -9.53
CA VAL A 330 -11.68 13.57 -8.28
C VAL A 330 -10.37 13.60 -7.48
N ALA A 331 -9.58 12.54 -7.57
CA ALA A 331 -8.28 12.47 -6.92
C ALA A 331 -7.29 11.72 -7.80
N VAL A 332 -6.02 12.10 -7.71
CA VAL A 332 -4.90 11.41 -8.36
C VAL A 332 -3.93 11.02 -7.26
N ASP A 333 -3.50 9.76 -7.23
CA ASP A 333 -2.43 9.36 -6.32
C ASP A 333 -1.08 9.78 -6.89
N TRP A 334 -0.56 10.88 -6.37
CA TRP A 334 0.73 11.45 -6.77
C TRP A 334 1.94 10.62 -6.30
N ARG A 335 1.73 9.60 -5.46
CA ARG A 335 2.77 8.73 -4.89
C ARG A 335 2.80 7.33 -5.52
N HIS A 336 1.92 7.04 -6.48
CA HIS A 336 1.82 5.72 -7.10
C HIS A 336 3.14 5.28 -7.81
N PRO A 337 3.61 4.03 -7.64
CA PRO A 337 4.89 3.54 -8.18
C PRO A 337 5.04 3.69 -9.70
N ARG A 338 3.95 3.59 -10.48
CA ARG A 338 3.99 3.83 -11.94
C ARG A 338 4.31 5.30 -12.33
N LYS A 339 4.23 6.25 -11.39
CA LYS A 339 4.57 7.68 -11.63
C LYS A 339 6.02 8.00 -11.24
N GLY A 340 6.73 7.10 -10.56
CA GLY A 340 8.09 7.29 -10.09
C GLY A 340 8.69 5.97 -9.65
N SER A 341 8.76 5.01 -10.56
CA SER A 341 9.38 3.72 -10.30
C SER A 341 10.80 4.00 -9.84
N THR A 342 11.12 3.54 -8.63
CA THR A 342 12.50 3.48 -8.17
C THR A 342 13.23 2.54 -9.11
N LEU A 343 14.19 3.07 -9.82
CA LEU A 343 15.03 2.29 -10.71
C LEU A 343 16.40 2.17 -10.08
N GLU A 344 16.91 0.94 -10.03
CA GLU A 344 18.29 0.72 -9.70
C GLU A 344 19.20 1.20 -10.84
N GLY A 345 20.44 1.57 -10.54
CA GLY A 345 21.40 1.99 -11.57
C GLY A 345 21.64 0.93 -12.65
N SER A 346 21.52 -0.36 -12.27
CA SER A 346 21.57 -1.53 -13.15
C SER A 346 20.41 -1.53 -14.17
N GLU A 347 19.19 -1.26 -13.70
CA GLU A 347 17.98 -1.20 -14.52
C GLU A 347 18.01 0.00 -15.47
N VAL A 348 18.40 1.18 -14.96
CA VAL A 348 18.57 2.38 -15.79
C VAL A 348 19.55 2.11 -16.93
N ARG A 349 20.70 1.48 -16.62
CA ARG A 349 21.69 1.12 -17.63
C ARG A 349 21.14 0.16 -18.67
N LYS A 350 20.37 -0.84 -18.25
CA LYS A 350 19.72 -1.80 -19.17
C LYS A 350 18.72 -1.10 -20.08
N ILE A 351 17.86 -0.24 -19.52
CA ILE A 351 16.83 0.51 -20.26
C ILE A 351 17.48 1.41 -21.32
N ILE A 352 18.52 2.18 -20.96
CA ILE A 352 19.23 3.06 -21.90
C ILE A 352 19.93 2.24 -22.99
N THR A 353 20.54 1.11 -22.62
CA THR A 353 21.21 0.22 -23.57
C THR A 353 20.23 -0.35 -24.59
N ASP A 354 19.09 -0.84 -24.11
CA ASP A 354 18.03 -1.39 -24.95
C ASP A 354 17.42 -0.30 -25.84
N TYR A 355 17.23 0.92 -25.32
CA TYR A 355 16.75 2.07 -26.08
C TYR A 355 17.68 2.40 -27.27
N ALA A 356 18.97 2.56 -27.02
CA ALA A 356 19.91 2.91 -28.08
C ALA A 356 20.07 1.80 -29.13
N LYS A 357 19.96 0.52 -28.73
CA LYS A 357 19.97 -0.62 -29.66
C LYS A 357 18.70 -0.66 -30.51
N ARG A 358 17.52 -0.50 -29.91
CA ARG A 358 16.21 -0.51 -30.60
C ARG A 358 16.13 0.60 -31.65
N ASN A 359 16.59 1.79 -31.30
CA ASN A 359 16.59 2.96 -32.18
C ASN A 359 17.80 3.02 -33.12
N ARG A 360 18.65 1.98 -33.15
CA ARG A 360 19.88 1.90 -33.99
C ARG A 360 20.80 3.12 -33.84
N LEU A 361 20.90 3.62 -32.62
CA LEU A 361 21.67 4.82 -32.26
C LEU A 361 23.15 4.53 -32.03
N VAL A 362 23.54 3.26 -31.91
CA VAL A 362 24.96 2.87 -31.78
C VAL A 362 25.69 3.18 -33.09
N ASP A 363 26.82 3.87 -32.98
CA ASP A 363 27.60 4.24 -34.15
C ASP A 363 28.21 3.00 -34.84
N ALA A 364 28.16 2.99 -36.18
CA ALA A 364 28.60 1.85 -36.99
C ALA A 364 30.12 1.68 -36.99
N ASP A 365 30.85 2.79 -36.94
CA ASP A 365 32.31 2.81 -37.00
C ASP A 365 32.91 2.66 -35.60
N ASN A 366 32.22 3.15 -34.57
CA ASN A 366 32.66 3.06 -33.18
C ASN A 366 31.54 2.65 -32.22
N ARG A 367 31.54 1.37 -31.82
CA ARG A 367 30.54 0.81 -30.89
C ARG A 367 30.52 1.47 -29.50
N ASN A 368 31.55 2.24 -29.15
CA ASN A 368 31.58 3.00 -27.90
C ASN A 368 30.78 4.30 -27.97
N LEU A 369 30.40 4.77 -29.16
CA LEU A 369 29.67 6.02 -29.37
C LEU A 369 28.19 5.75 -29.67
N VAL A 370 27.34 6.62 -29.13
CA VAL A 370 25.89 6.63 -29.35
C VAL A 370 25.52 7.97 -29.97
N LYS A 371 24.85 7.92 -31.13
CA LYS A 371 24.24 9.07 -31.79
C LYS A 371 23.03 9.52 -30.98
N LEU A 372 22.95 10.81 -30.69
CA LEU A 372 21.84 11.35 -29.90
C LEU A 372 20.66 11.64 -30.81
N ASP A 373 19.51 11.06 -30.48
CA ASP A 373 18.22 11.40 -31.09
C ASP A 373 17.61 12.62 -30.37
N PRO A 374 16.54 13.23 -30.93
CA PRO A 374 15.93 14.42 -30.31
C PRO A 374 15.51 14.20 -28.85
N ILE A 375 15.05 12.98 -28.51
CA ILE A 375 14.62 12.61 -27.16
C ILE A 375 15.81 12.59 -26.19
N LEU A 376 16.93 11.95 -26.56
CA LEU A 376 18.13 11.98 -25.74
C LEU A 376 18.67 13.42 -25.65
N CYS A 377 18.76 14.14 -26.76
CA CYS A 377 19.19 15.54 -26.76
C CYS A 377 18.41 16.38 -25.74
N ASP A 378 17.08 16.33 -25.77
CA ASP A 378 16.23 17.09 -24.85
C ASP A 378 16.36 16.65 -23.38
N CYS A 379 16.67 15.38 -23.14
CA CYS A 379 16.74 14.82 -21.80
C CYS A 379 18.12 14.94 -21.13
N ILE A 380 19.22 14.94 -21.89
CA ILE A 380 20.59 14.82 -21.34
C ILE A 380 21.55 15.95 -21.71
N LEU A 381 21.26 16.75 -22.74
CA LEU A 381 22.12 17.87 -23.12
C LEU A 381 21.72 19.15 -22.39
N GLU A 382 22.72 19.98 -22.12
CA GLU A 382 22.49 21.33 -21.61
C GLU A 382 22.19 22.30 -22.78
N LYS A 383 21.57 23.46 -22.50
CA LYS A 383 21.10 24.42 -23.53
C LYS A 383 22.20 24.89 -24.50
N ASN A 384 23.46 24.86 -24.06
CA ASN A 384 24.65 25.22 -24.83
C ASN A 384 25.17 24.08 -25.71
N GLU A 385 24.76 22.83 -25.48
CA GLU A 385 25.24 21.63 -26.18
C GLU A 385 24.28 21.10 -27.24
N GLN A 386 23.01 21.56 -27.25
CA GLN A 386 21.90 21.04 -28.07
C GLN A 386 22.20 20.93 -29.57
N HIS A 387 23.10 21.77 -30.09
CA HIS A 387 23.48 21.80 -31.52
C HIS A 387 24.95 21.42 -31.78
N LEU A 388 25.73 21.19 -30.72
CA LEU A 388 27.17 20.91 -30.81
C LEU A 388 27.50 19.42 -30.63
N VAL A 389 26.72 18.73 -29.79
CA VAL A 389 26.99 17.34 -29.41
C VAL A 389 26.03 16.42 -30.14
N THR A 390 26.52 15.75 -31.20
CA THR A 390 25.72 14.78 -31.97
C THR A 390 25.97 13.33 -31.57
N LYS A 391 27.08 13.06 -30.88
CA LYS A 391 27.47 11.72 -30.41
C LYS A 391 28.07 11.81 -29.01
N LEU A 392 27.76 10.83 -28.17
CA LEU A 392 28.37 10.69 -26.83
C LEU A 392 28.87 9.26 -26.60
N PRO A 393 29.96 9.08 -25.84
CA PRO A 393 30.35 7.76 -25.39
C PRO A 393 29.36 7.21 -24.36
N TRP A 394 29.24 5.88 -24.28
CA TRP A 394 28.30 5.20 -23.37
C TRP A 394 28.41 5.64 -21.92
N ASP A 395 29.63 5.82 -21.42
CA ASP A 395 29.87 6.21 -20.03
C ASP A 395 29.31 7.60 -19.71
N CYS A 396 29.51 8.56 -20.63
CA CYS A 396 28.94 9.91 -20.49
C CYS A 396 27.41 9.90 -20.63
N LEU A 397 26.87 9.12 -21.57
CA LEU A 397 25.42 8.98 -21.75
C LEU A 397 24.76 8.45 -20.46
N LEU A 398 25.28 7.35 -19.91
CA LEU A 398 24.77 6.74 -18.68
C LEU A 398 24.89 7.69 -17.48
N THR A 399 26.04 8.34 -17.32
CA THR A 399 26.28 9.28 -16.22
C THR A 399 25.33 10.48 -16.28
N ARG A 400 25.12 11.06 -17.47
CA ARG A 400 24.19 12.18 -17.66
C ARG A 400 22.74 11.77 -17.41
N CYS A 401 22.32 10.60 -17.90
CA CYS A 401 21.00 10.05 -17.61
C CYS A 401 20.79 9.86 -16.10
N LEU A 402 21.74 9.24 -15.39
CA LEU A 402 21.65 9.02 -13.94
C LEU A 402 21.60 10.32 -13.16
N LYS A 403 22.35 11.35 -13.59
CA LYS A 403 22.36 12.67 -12.94
C LYS A 403 21.02 13.42 -13.08
N ASN A 404 20.31 13.23 -14.19
CA ASN A 404 19.01 13.85 -14.43
C ASN A 404 17.84 13.14 -13.74
N LEU A 405 18.07 11.94 -13.17
CA LEU A 405 17.10 11.27 -12.32
C LEU A 405 17.07 11.88 -10.91
N GLN A 406 15.89 11.83 -10.28
CA GLN A 406 15.75 12.29 -8.90
C GLN A 406 16.46 11.30 -7.95
N PRO A 407 17.37 11.75 -7.08
CA PRO A 407 18.03 10.87 -6.13
C PRO A 407 17.02 10.32 -5.12
N ALA A 408 17.15 9.03 -4.81
CA ALA A 408 16.38 8.34 -3.78
C ALA A 408 17.24 7.20 -3.21
N TYR A 409 16.89 6.75 -2.00
CA TYR A 409 17.53 5.61 -1.36
C TYR A 409 16.48 4.78 -0.59
N GLN A 410 16.77 3.49 -0.48
CA GLN A 410 15.96 2.53 0.27
C GLN A 410 16.78 2.01 1.45
N VAL A 411 16.20 2.03 2.64
CA VAL A 411 16.80 1.48 3.85
C VAL A 411 15.98 0.29 4.30
N THR A 412 16.61 -0.88 4.40
CA THR A 412 15.97 -2.09 4.90
C THR A 412 16.59 -2.42 6.25
N PHE A 413 15.78 -2.34 7.31
CA PHE A 413 16.18 -2.82 8.63
C PHE A 413 15.83 -4.31 8.76
N PRO A 414 16.70 -5.13 9.38
CA PRO A 414 16.37 -6.53 9.63
C PRO A 414 15.02 -6.67 10.36
N GLY A 415 14.07 -7.39 9.75
CA GLY A 415 12.73 -7.62 10.32
C GLY A 415 11.69 -6.52 10.05
N GLN A 416 12.00 -5.48 9.27
CA GLN A 416 11.03 -4.42 8.89
C GLN A 416 10.88 -4.31 7.38
N GLU A 417 9.74 -3.77 6.93
CA GLU A 417 9.54 -3.45 5.52
C GLU A 417 10.50 -2.35 5.05
N PRO A 418 10.98 -2.40 3.79
CA PRO A 418 11.91 -1.40 3.30
C PRO A 418 11.33 0.01 3.27
N ILE A 419 12.08 0.98 3.78
CA ILE A 419 11.68 2.38 3.84
C ILE A 419 12.31 3.13 2.67
N LEU A 420 11.48 3.64 1.77
CA LEU A 420 11.91 4.45 0.63
C LEU A 420 11.91 5.94 1.01
N LYS A 421 13.05 6.62 0.77
CA LYS A 421 13.17 8.07 0.96
C LYS A 421 13.73 8.75 -0.29
N LYS A 422 13.21 9.93 -0.58
CA LYS A 422 13.68 10.81 -1.66
C LYS A 422 14.83 11.68 -1.15
N GLY A 423 15.77 12.00 -2.03
CA GLY A 423 16.95 12.80 -1.71
C GLY A 423 18.21 11.96 -1.54
N LYS A 424 19.29 12.60 -1.10
CA LYS A 424 20.54 11.92 -0.74
C LYS A 424 20.43 11.32 0.66
N LEU A 425 21.16 10.24 0.90
CA LEU A 425 21.28 9.66 2.24
C LEU A 425 21.79 10.73 3.21
N CYS A 426 21.03 11.00 4.27
CA CYS A 426 21.42 11.97 5.29
C CYS A 426 22.53 11.36 6.15
N PRO A 427 23.73 11.94 6.20
CA PRO A 427 24.76 11.48 7.11
C PRO A 427 24.34 11.75 8.56
N ILE A 428 24.91 11.00 9.50
CA ILE A 428 24.77 11.28 10.94
C ILE A 428 25.56 12.56 11.22
N ASP A 429 24.87 13.60 11.69
CA ASP A 429 25.49 14.86 12.03
C ASP A 429 25.90 14.86 13.51
N ILE A 430 27.19 15.10 13.75
CA ILE A 430 27.78 15.12 15.08
C ILE A 430 28.30 16.52 15.31
N THR A 431 27.51 17.33 16.01
CA THR A 431 27.88 18.71 16.34
C THR A 431 28.43 18.79 17.76
N LEU A 432 29.66 19.25 17.89
CA LEU A 432 30.29 19.53 19.18
C LEU A 432 30.06 21.00 19.53
N GLU A 433 29.15 21.26 20.45
CA GLU A 433 28.92 22.61 20.96
C GLU A 433 29.70 22.85 22.27
N LEU A 434 30.47 23.93 22.30
CA LEU A 434 31.13 24.42 23.51
C LEU A 434 30.18 25.35 24.27
N LYS A 435 29.55 24.85 25.34
CA LYS A 435 28.82 25.70 26.29
C LYS A 435 29.75 26.09 27.42
N THR A 436 30.24 27.34 27.38
CA THR A 436 31.00 28.12 28.40
C THR A 436 32.01 27.37 29.31
N TYR A 437 33.27 27.83 29.28
CA TYR A 437 34.43 27.42 30.11
C TYR A 437 34.49 25.93 30.50
N ASN A 438 35.22 25.16 29.68
CA ASN A 438 35.70 23.79 29.91
C ASN A 438 34.69 22.64 29.92
N LYS A 439 33.41 22.84 29.54
CA LYS A 439 32.49 21.73 29.24
C LYS A 439 32.24 21.62 27.73
N LYS A 440 32.70 20.51 27.13
CA LYS A 440 32.32 20.11 25.77
C LYS A 440 30.99 19.35 25.85
N LEU A 441 29.96 19.84 25.16
CA LEU A 441 28.74 19.09 24.94
C LEU A 441 28.83 18.47 23.54
N MET A 442 28.62 17.17 23.44
CA MET A 442 28.56 16.49 22.16
C MET A 442 27.08 16.29 21.85
N ASP A 443 26.53 17.20 21.05
CA ASP A 443 25.15 17.11 20.58
C ASP A 443 25.15 16.19 19.37
N LEU A 444 24.86 14.91 19.63
CA LEU A 444 24.60 13.93 18.59
C LEU A 444 23.18 14.20 18.07
N VAL A 445 23.05 14.98 16.99
CA VAL A 445 21.77 15.14 16.29
C VAL A 445 21.57 13.89 15.44
N LEU A 446 21.13 12.83 16.10
CA LEU A 446 20.50 11.71 15.42
C LEU A 446 19.15 12.21 14.93
N LEU A 447 19.13 12.94 13.80
CA LEU A 447 17.91 13.19 13.04
C LEU A 447 17.20 11.84 12.96
N LEU A 448 16.01 11.77 13.57
CA LEU A 448 15.15 10.61 13.84
C LEU A 448 15.02 9.60 12.68
N PHE A 449 16.13 8.97 12.30
CA PHE A 449 16.22 8.04 11.18
C PHE A 449 16.12 6.60 11.66
N PHE A 450 16.47 6.36 12.92
CA PHE A 450 16.60 5.02 13.51
C PHE A 450 15.65 4.76 14.69
N GLN A 451 14.83 5.74 15.09
CA GLN A 451 14.08 5.66 16.36
C GLN A 451 12.55 5.71 16.23
N ASP A 452 12.01 6.01 15.05
CA ASP A 452 10.55 5.96 14.77
C ASP A 452 10.16 4.71 13.94
N SER A 453 10.70 3.56 14.32
CA SER A 453 10.19 2.24 13.95
C SER A 453 9.43 1.63 15.10
#